data_AF-A0A1A9SA86-F1
#
_entry.id   AF-A0A1A9SA86-F1
#
_cell.length_a   1.000
_cell.length_b   1.000
_cell.length_c   1.000
_cell.angle_alpha   90.00
_cell.angle_beta   90.00
_cell.angle_gamma   90.00
#
_symmetry.space_group_name_H-M   'P 1'
#
loop_
_entity.id
_entity.type
_entity.pdbx_description
1 polymer ?
#
loop_
_entity_poly.entity_id
_entity_poly.type
_entity_poly.pdbx_seq_one_letter_code
_entity_poly.pdbx_strand_id
1 'polypeptide(L)'
;MRSRPHFPAEGYRPHFAPKGSRDMLGIVFAAFEHTRFGEPLQAGLDYLYPGRVDYSALRPGTEFWIMEGGTAVGEGVITHNDSPPAMQAT
;
A
#
# COMPACT_ATOMS: atom_id res chain seq x y z
N MET A 1 -6.19 6.70 -24.52
CA MET A 1 -5.37 7.65 -23.74
C MET A 1 -4.40 6.82 -22.91
N ARG A 2 -3.09 6.97 -23.12
CA ARG A 2 -2.07 6.40 -22.21
C ARG A 2 -1.68 7.54 -21.28
N SER A 3 -2.15 7.49 -20.03
CA SER A 3 -1.64 8.38 -19.00
C SER A 3 -0.12 8.21 -18.95
N ARG A 4 0.59 9.32 -18.88
CA ARG A 4 2.03 9.27 -18.65
C ARG A 4 2.29 8.40 -17.42
N PRO A 5 3.35 7.59 -17.43
CA PRO A 5 3.73 6.89 -16.22
C PRO A 5 4.14 7.95 -15.20
N HIS A 6 3.28 8.20 -14.22
CA HIS A 6 3.52 9.16 -13.17
C HIS A 6 3.77 8.36 -11.90
N PHE A 7 4.77 8.75 -11.13
CA PHE A 7 4.89 8.23 -9.78
C PHE A 7 3.63 8.61 -9.00
N PRO A 8 3.13 7.72 -8.14
CA PRO A 8 2.07 8.11 -7.23
C PRO A 8 2.56 9.31 -6.41
N ALA A 9 1.70 10.29 -6.22
CA ALA A 9 2.00 11.48 -5.45
C ALA A 9 1.72 11.25 -3.96
N GLU A 10 2.30 12.08 -3.10
CA GLU A 10 1.90 12.13 -1.69
C GLU A 10 0.38 12.33 -1.59
N GLY A 11 -0.26 11.59 -0.69
CA GLY A 11 -1.71 11.58 -0.54
C GLY A 11 -2.46 10.67 -1.52
N TYR A 12 -1.77 9.91 -2.37
CA TYR A 12 -2.39 8.83 -3.15
C TYR A 12 -2.93 7.73 -2.23
N ARG A 13 -4.20 7.33 -2.43
CA ARG A 13 -4.96 6.43 -1.53
C ARG A 13 -5.52 5.19 -2.23
N PRO A 14 -4.68 4.24 -2.67
CA PRO A 14 -5.15 3.00 -3.25
C PRO A 14 -5.52 1.98 -2.16
N HIS A 15 -5.89 0.78 -2.60
CA HIS A 15 -5.96 -0.39 -1.75
C HIS A 15 -4.76 -1.30 -2.01
N PHE A 16 -4.19 -1.87 -0.95
CA PHE A 16 -3.29 -2.99 -1.06
C PHE A 16 -4.08 -4.29 -0.93
N ALA A 17 -3.86 -5.20 -1.88
CA ALA A 17 -4.40 -6.55 -1.83
C ALA A 17 -3.23 -7.55 -1.68
N PRO A 18 -2.99 -8.09 -0.47
CA PRO A 18 -1.98 -9.12 -0.26
C PRO A 18 -2.20 -10.30 -1.23
N LYS A 19 -1.15 -10.75 -1.90
CA LYS A 19 -1.26 -11.85 -2.88
C LYS A 19 -1.73 -13.11 -2.16
N GLY A 20 -2.74 -13.79 -2.72
CA GLY A 20 -3.39 -14.94 -2.10
C GLY A 20 -4.48 -14.61 -1.07
N SER A 21 -4.71 -13.32 -0.76
CA SER A 21 -5.86 -12.86 0.01
C SER A 21 -6.94 -12.23 -0.90
N ARG A 22 -8.15 -12.09 -0.36
CA ARG A 22 -9.24 -11.28 -0.94
C ARG A 22 -9.36 -9.89 -0.28
N ASP A 23 -8.52 -9.60 0.70
CA ASP A 23 -8.57 -8.35 1.45
C ASP A 23 -8.20 -7.15 0.57
N MET A 24 -8.86 -6.03 0.83
CA MET A 24 -8.56 -4.74 0.22
C MET A 24 -8.27 -3.73 1.32
N LEU A 25 -6.99 -3.51 1.59
CA LEU A 25 -6.51 -2.73 2.72
C LEU A 25 -6.23 -1.30 2.26
N GLY A 26 -7.07 -0.36 2.67
CA GLY A 26 -6.91 1.06 2.34
C GLY A 26 -5.66 1.64 2.99
N ILE A 27 -4.79 2.25 2.18
CA ILE A 27 -3.54 2.89 2.61
C ILE A 27 -3.44 4.28 2.02
N VAL A 28 -2.52 5.10 2.55
CA VAL A 28 -2.13 6.38 1.95
C VAL A 28 -0.62 6.44 1.83
N PHE A 29 -0.13 6.87 0.66
CA PHE A 29 1.28 7.15 0.48
C PHE A 29 1.65 8.47 1.15
N ALA A 30 2.58 8.40 2.11
CA ALA A 30 3.01 9.54 2.93
C ALA A 30 4.32 10.15 2.43
N ALA A 31 5.21 9.33 1.87
CA ALA A 31 6.51 9.77 1.37
C ALA A 31 7.02 8.87 0.23
N PHE A 32 7.86 9.42 -0.64
CA PHE A 32 8.49 8.70 -1.74
C PHE A 32 9.98 9.01 -1.80
N GLU A 33 10.79 7.99 -2.03
CA GLU A 33 12.13 8.22 -2.54
C GLU A 33 12.07 8.62 -4.02
N HIS A 34 12.69 9.74 -4.38
CA HIS A 34 12.78 10.17 -5.77
C HIS A 34 13.65 9.19 -6.56
N THR A 35 13.00 8.32 -7.33
CA THR A 35 13.67 7.30 -8.16
C THR A 35 13.29 7.48 -9.64
N ARG A 36 14.06 6.83 -10.52
CA ARG A 36 13.83 6.81 -11.96
C ARG A 36 12.65 5.92 -12.32
N PHE A 37 11.89 6.32 -13.33
CA PHE A 37 10.76 5.54 -13.80
C PHE A 37 11.22 4.17 -14.33
N GLY A 38 10.52 3.10 -13.95
CA GLY A 38 10.84 1.72 -14.34
C GLY A 38 11.73 0.94 -13.37
N GLU A 39 12.20 1.58 -12.30
CA GLU A 39 12.89 0.91 -11.19
C GLU A 39 11.93 0.78 -9.98
N PRO A 40 12.13 -0.24 -9.11
CA PRO A 40 11.45 -0.28 -7.83
C PRO A 40 11.73 0.99 -7.02
N LEU A 41 10.69 1.55 -6.40
CA LEU A 41 10.82 2.71 -5.53
C LEU A 41 10.50 2.31 -4.09
N GLN A 42 11.12 3.00 -3.12
CA GLN A 42 10.69 2.92 -1.72
C GLN A 42 9.73 4.05 -1.39
N ALA A 43 8.69 3.70 -0.63
CA ALA A 43 7.67 4.63 -0.20
C ALA A 43 7.30 4.40 1.27
N GLY A 44 7.08 5.50 1.99
CA GLY A 44 6.45 5.51 3.29
C GLY A 44 4.94 5.49 3.15
N LEU A 45 4.26 4.70 3.98
CA LEU A 45 2.83 4.44 3.89
C LEU A 45 2.20 4.59 5.28
N ASP A 46 0.98 5.14 5.33
CA ASP A 46 0.13 5.11 6.53
C ASP A 46 -1.13 4.27 6.28
N TYR A 47 -1.67 3.71 7.37
CA TYR A 47 -2.96 3.03 7.36
C TYR A 47 -4.10 4.04 7.28
N LEU A 48 -5.05 3.84 6.37
CA LEU A 48 -6.18 4.77 6.21
C LEU A 48 -7.23 4.64 7.34
N TYR A 49 -7.37 3.44 7.91
CA TYR A 49 -8.37 3.13 8.94
C TYR A 49 -7.77 2.42 10.16
N PRO A 50 -6.80 3.05 10.85
CA PRO A 50 -6.16 2.45 12.02
C PRO A 50 -7.20 2.15 13.11
N GLY A 51 -7.09 0.98 13.74
CA GLY A 51 -7.99 0.51 14.78
C GLY A 51 -9.37 0.03 14.32
N ARG A 52 -9.70 0.11 13.01
CA ARG A 52 -10.97 -0.39 12.44
C ARG A 52 -10.78 -1.52 11.44
N VAL A 53 -9.65 -1.53 10.76
CA VAL A 53 -9.27 -2.56 9.78
C VAL A 53 -8.07 -3.30 10.32
N ASP A 54 -8.07 -4.63 10.16
CA ASP A 54 -6.91 -5.45 10.48
C ASP A 54 -5.88 -5.39 9.34
N TYR A 55 -4.72 -4.83 9.64
CA TYR A 55 -3.59 -4.72 8.72
C TYR A 55 -2.50 -5.76 9.02
N SER A 56 -2.76 -6.75 9.87
CA SER A 56 -1.80 -7.80 10.27
C SER A 56 -1.21 -8.59 9.08
N ALA A 57 -1.92 -8.62 7.95
CA ALA A 57 -1.44 -9.21 6.72
C ALA A 57 -0.24 -8.46 6.10
N LEU A 58 -0.10 -7.14 6.34
CA LEU A 58 0.96 -6.30 5.78
C LEU A 58 2.23 -6.34 6.63
N ARG A 59 2.84 -7.52 6.74
CA ARG A 59 4.12 -7.76 7.43
C ARG A 59 5.30 -7.83 6.44
N PRO A 60 6.56 -7.71 6.89
CA PRO A 60 7.72 -7.82 6.02
C PRO A 60 7.70 -9.12 5.20
N GLY A 61 8.00 -9.00 3.90
CA GLY A 61 7.92 -10.09 2.94
C GLY A 61 6.52 -10.33 2.34
N THR A 62 5.47 -9.64 2.81
CA THR A 62 4.16 -9.71 2.16
C THR A 62 4.23 -9.03 0.80
N GLU A 63 4.00 -9.80 -0.26
CA GLU A 63 3.74 -9.28 -1.60
C GLU A 63 2.29 -8.82 -1.72
N PHE A 64 2.06 -7.72 -2.44
CA PHE A 64 0.73 -7.16 -2.63
C PHE A 64 0.55 -6.58 -4.02
N TRP A 65 -0.71 -6.50 -4.45
CA TRP A 65 -1.15 -5.68 -5.57
C TRP A 65 -1.56 -4.29 -5.07
N ILE A 66 -1.24 -3.25 -5.85
CA ILE A 66 -1.83 -1.92 -5.72
C ILE A 66 -3.08 -1.91 -6.59
N MET A 67 -4.24 -1.71 -5.96
CA MET A 67 -5.55 -1.82 -6.58
C MET A 67 -6.25 -0.46 -6.63
N GLU A 68 -6.74 -0.11 -7.82
CA GLU A 68 -7.71 0.97 -8.03
C GLU A 68 -9.05 0.38 -8.44
N GLY A 69 -10.01 0.41 -7.50
CA GLY A 69 -11.24 -0.37 -7.65
C GLY A 69 -10.90 -1.86 -7.85
N GLY A 70 -11.36 -2.45 -8.94
CA GLY A 70 -11.09 -3.86 -9.29
C GLY A 70 -9.82 -4.09 -10.12
N THR A 71 -9.03 -3.06 -10.42
CA THR A 71 -7.91 -3.14 -11.37
C THR A 71 -6.57 -3.08 -10.64
N ALA A 72 -5.68 -4.02 -10.93
CA ALA A 72 -4.29 -3.95 -10.47
C ALA A 72 -3.51 -2.93 -11.31
N VAL A 73 -2.94 -1.93 -10.66
CA VAL A 73 -2.19 -0.83 -11.30
C VAL A 73 -0.70 -0.83 -10.93
N GLY A 74 -0.32 -1.68 -9.96
CA GLY A 74 1.06 -1.87 -9.54
C GLY A 74 1.18 -3.04 -8.58
N GLU A 75 2.40 -3.30 -8.13
CA GLU A 75 2.70 -4.32 -7.14
C GLU A 75 3.87 -3.89 -6.25
N GLY A 76 4.03 -4.56 -5.12
CA GLY A 76 5.13 -4.30 -4.21
C GLY A 76 5.29 -5.39 -3.16
N VAL A 77 6.32 -5.21 -2.33
CA VAL A 77 6.61 -6.06 -1.17
C VAL A 77 6.81 -5.16 0.05
N ILE A 78 6.24 -5.54 1.19
CA ILE A 78 6.48 -4.84 2.44
C ILE A 78 7.91 -5.15 2.89
N THR A 79 8.76 -4.13 3.03
CA THR A 79 10.15 -4.27 3.48
C THR A 79 10.28 -4.10 4.99
N HIS A 80 9.54 -3.16 5.55
CA HIS A 80 9.40 -2.90 6.97
C HIS A 80 7.99 -2.39 7.26
N ASN A 81 7.49 -2.65 8.46
CA ASN A 81 6.30 -2.02 8.99
C ASN A 81 6.52 -1.73 10.48
N ASP A 82 5.92 -0.65 10.96
CA ASP A 82 5.62 -0.55 12.39
C ASP A 82 4.36 -1.37 12.66
N SER A 83 4.27 -1.96 13.85
CA SER A 83 3.07 -2.73 14.20
C SER A 83 1.85 -1.80 14.19
N PRO A 84 0.75 -2.14 13.48
CA PRO A 84 -0.47 -1.35 13.57
C PRO A 84 -0.89 -1.26 15.04
N PRO A 85 -1.38 -0.10 15.51
CA PRO A 85 -1.89 0.01 16.87
C PRO A 85 -2.97 -1.04 17.07
N ALA A 86 -2.82 -1.86 18.12
CA ALA A 86 -3.75 -2.93 18.44
C ALA A 86 -5.19 -2.40 18.46
N MET A 87 -6.12 -3.17 17.88
CA MET A 87 -7.56 -2.90 18.02
C MET A 87 -7.86 -2.71 19.50
N GLN A 88 -8.27 -1.51 19.91
CA GLN A 88 -8.84 -1.32 21.23
C GLN A 88 -10.18 -2.06 21.23
N ALA A 89 -10.27 -3.12 22.03
CA ALA A 89 -11.53 -3.81 22.25
C ALA A 89 -12.51 -2.82 22.90
N THR A 90 -13.59 -2.49 22.19
CA THR A 90 -14.76 -1.81 22.75
C THR A 90 -15.66 -2.82 23.46
#